data_AF-A0A7C4NTW5-F1
#
_entry.id   AF-A0A7C4NTW5-F1
#
_cell.length_a   1.000
_cell.length_b   1.000
_cell.length_c   1.000
_cell.angle_alpha   90.00
_cell.angle_beta   90.00
_cell.angle_gamma   90.00
#
_symmetry.space_group_name_H-M   'P 1'
#
loop_
_entity.id
_entity.type
_entity.pdbx_description
1 polymer ?
#
loop_
_entity_poly.entity_id
_entity_poly.type
_entity_poly.pdbx_seq_one_letter_code
_entity_poly.pdbx_strand_id
1 'polypeptide(L)'
;MRVGGIDLSGSEKRPTGMAFLEGKRCLTATVFTDDEILEQCSRRKVSLIAIDAPLNFPKEGNLRLCDRILISRGLRVFPPTFGGMRKLTERGIRISSLLRSSGFNVIEVHPRTSGIVIFGTPDREKWLMRLKKAGFKISPSSDHEIDAILSALTAYLHLRGFTETVSGDGAIVVPGEASQRILLQTRCYSRKRQ
;
A
#
# COMPACT_ATOMS: atom_id res chain seq x y z
N MET A 1 -8.65 -14.99 1.46
CA MET A 1 -7.58 -14.23 2.14
C MET A 1 -7.77 -12.77 1.78
N ARG A 2 -7.82 -11.92 2.80
CA ARG A 2 -8.06 -10.49 2.64
C ARG A 2 -6.84 -9.70 3.10
N VAL A 3 -6.45 -8.72 2.30
CA VAL A 3 -5.36 -7.78 2.62
C VAL A 3 -5.92 -6.37 2.74
N GLY A 4 -5.24 -5.54 3.54
CA GLY A 4 -5.57 -4.14 3.75
C GLY A 4 -4.52 -3.22 3.14
N GLY A 5 -4.96 -2.12 2.57
CA GLY A 5 -4.12 -1.00 2.17
C GLY A 5 -4.59 0.27 2.86
N ILE A 6 -3.66 1.10 3.31
CA ILE A 6 -3.92 2.35 4.02
C ILE A 6 -3.14 3.46 3.32
N ASP A 7 -3.83 4.50 2.84
CA ASP A 7 -3.23 5.79 2.51
C ASP A 7 -3.37 6.70 3.73
N LEU A 8 -2.32 6.75 4.55
CA LEU A 8 -2.37 7.36 5.88
C LEU A 8 -2.23 8.87 5.78
N SER A 9 -3.09 9.62 6.47
CA SER A 9 -2.85 11.05 6.67
C SER A 9 -2.02 11.32 7.91
N GLY A 10 -1.12 12.30 7.88
CA GLY A 10 -0.34 12.70 9.06
C GLY A 10 -1.14 13.36 10.19
N SER A 11 -2.45 13.56 10.03
CA SER A 11 -3.33 14.09 11.07
C SER A 11 -4.68 13.38 11.03
N GLU A 12 -5.23 13.09 12.21
CA GLU A 12 -6.59 12.53 12.35
C GLU A 12 -7.69 13.52 11.92
N LYS A 13 -7.36 14.80 11.73
CA LYS A 13 -8.32 15.79 11.18
C LYS A 13 -8.46 15.71 9.66
N ARG A 14 -7.71 14.82 9.01
CA ARG A 14 -7.64 14.67 7.55
C ARG A 14 -8.00 13.24 7.17
N PRO A 15 -8.63 13.04 6.00
CA PRO A 15 -9.08 11.72 5.57
C PRO A 15 -7.89 10.78 5.37
N THR A 16 -8.04 9.55 5.84
CA THR A 16 -7.20 8.39 5.58
C THR A 16 -7.98 7.43 4.70
N GLY A 17 -7.40 7.08 3.55
CA GLY A 17 -7.99 6.10 2.64
C GLY A 17 -7.71 4.69 3.13
N MET A 18 -8.71 3.82 3.08
CA MET A 18 -8.53 2.39 3.32
C MET A 18 -9.10 1.57 2.17
N ALA A 19 -8.45 0.46 1.88
CA ALA A 19 -8.89 -0.50 0.90
C ALA A 19 -8.72 -1.93 1.41
N PHE A 20 -9.69 -2.79 1.12
CA PHE A 20 -9.72 -4.17 1.57
C PHE A 20 -9.92 -5.07 0.35
N LEU A 21 -8.85 -5.75 -0.06
CA LEU A 21 -8.82 -6.56 -1.26
C LEU A 21 -8.96 -8.05 -0.92
N GLU A 22 -9.94 -8.69 -1.54
CA GLU A 22 -10.15 -10.13 -1.50
C GLU A 22 -10.40 -10.67 -2.91
N GLY A 23 -9.39 -11.36 -3.45
CA GLY A 23 -9.38 -11.76 -4.85
C GLY A 23 -9.38 -10.53 -5.76
N LYS A 24 -10.51 -10.29 -6.45
CA LYS A 24 -10.72 -9.14 -7.33
C LYS A 24 -11.77 -8.15 -6.81
N ARG A 25 -12.31 -8.35 -5.61
CA ARG A 25 -13.25 -7.43 -4.99
C ARG A 25 -12.49 -6.54 -4.03
N CYS A 26 -12.58 -5.22 -4.21
CA CYS A 26 -11.99 -4.26 -3.29
C CYS A 26 -13.09 -3.39 -2.71
N LEU A 27 -13.20 -3.36 -1.39
CA LEU A 27 -14.03 -2.41 -0.67
C LEU A 27 -13.14 -1.27 -0.20
N THR A 28 -13.60 -0.03 -0.35
CA THR A 28 -12.90 1.14 0.17
C THR A 28 -13.66 1.76 1.33
N ALA A 29 -12.96 2.56 2.13
CA ALA A 29 -13.52 3.38 3.18
C ALA A 29 -12.62 4.59 3.39
N THR A 30 -13.20 5.67 3.89
CA THR A 30 -12.45 6.82 4.42
C THR A 30 -12.66 6.86 5.92
N VAL A 31 -11.56 6.94 6.67
CA VAL A 31 -11.53 7.05 8.14
C VAL A 31 -10.61 8.19 8.56
N PHE A 32 -10.53 8.48 9.84
CA PHE A 32 -9.83 9.62 10.40
C PHE A 32 -8.88 9.21 11.50
N THR A 33 -9.35 8.47 12.51
CA THR A 33 -8.57 8.17 13.73
C THR A 33 -7.83 6.84 13.65
N ASP A 34 -6.82 6.68 14.51
CA ASP A 34 -6.09 5.41 14.64
C ASP A 34 -7.00 4.26 15.12
N ASP A 35 -8.00 4.55 15.96
CA ASP A 35 -8.98 3.57 16.45
C ASP A 35 -9.91 3.08 15.34
N GLU A 36 -10.39 3.98 14.47
CA GLU A 36 -11.21 3.60 13.32
C GLU A 36 -10.43 2.69 12.35
N ILE A 37 -9.13 2.94 12.17
CA ILE A 37 -8.25 2.09 11.36
C ILE A 37 -8.18 0.68 11.96
N LEU A 38 -7.91 0.59 13.28
CA LEU A 38 -7.84 -0.68 14.01
C LEU A 38 -9.16 -1.46 13.94
N GLU A 39 -10.28 -0.77 14.14
CA GLU A 39 -11.61 -1.37 14.07
C GLU A 39 -11.89 -1.94 12.67
N GLN A 40 -11.62 -1.18 11.61
CA GLN A 40 -11.86 -1.65 10.25
C GLN A 40 -11.00 -2.87 9.90
N CYS A 41 -9.71 -2.89 10.30
CA CYS A 41 -8.83 -4.02 10.08
C CYS A 41 -9.30 -5.28 10.82
N SER A 42 -9.70 -5.12 12.09
CA SER A 42 -10.21 -6.20 12.94
C SER A 42 -11.52 -6.78 12.42
N ARG A 43 -12.52 -5.92 12.19
CA ARG A 43 -13.84 -6.29 11.69
C ARG A 43 -13.77 -7.03 10.36
N ARG A 44 -12.81 -6.67 9.50
CA ARG A 44 -12.64 -7.25 8.17
C ARG A 44 -11.70 -8.45 8.14
N LYS A 45 -11.09 -8.86 9.26
CA LYS A 45 -10.20 -10.03 9.36
C LYS A 45 -9.04 -9.97 8.35
N VAL A 46 -8.35 -8.84 8.32
CA VAL A 46 -7.21 -8.62 7.41
C VAL A 46 -6.00 -9.45 7.85
N SER A 47 -5.32 -10.09 6.89
CA SER A 47 -4.15 -10.95 7.13
C SER A 47 -2.80 -10.22 7.02
N LEU A 48 -2.75 -9.17 6.20
CA LEU A 48 -1.58 -8.31 5.99
C LEU A 48 -2.07 -6.90 5.67
N ILE A 49 -1.44 -5.90 6.27
CA ILE A 49 -1.75 -4.49 6.10
C ILE A 49 -0.55 -3.79 5.46
N ALA A 50 -0.77 -3.12 4.33
CA ALA A 50 0.19 -2.24 3.70
C ALA A 50 -0.15 -0.78 4.01
N ILE A 51 0.83 -0.02 4.51
CA ILE A 51 0.66 1.38 4.90
C ILE A 51 1.51 2.27 4.00
N ASP A 52 0.89 3.26 3.38
CA ASP A 52 1.57 4.36 2.69
C ASP A 52 2.00 5.43 3.70
N ALA A 53 3.10 5.15 4.39
CA ALA A 53 3.81 6.09 5.25
C ALA A 53 5.17 5.49 5.62
N PRO A 54 6.21 6.33 5.81
CA PRO A 54 7.42 5.88 6.47
C PRO A 54 7.11 5.29 7.86
N LEU A 55 7.55 4.07 8.11
CA LEU A 55 7.38 3.37 9.40
C LEU A 55 8.62 3.46 10.29
N ASN A 56 9.61 4.23 9.85
CA ASN A 56 10.85 4.51 10.58
C ASN A 56 11.35 5.91 10.19
N PHE A 57 12.06 6.55 11.11
CA PHE A 57 12.93 7.68 10.77
C PHE A 57 14.29 7.18 10.26
N PRO A 58 15.02 7.99 9.48
CA PRO A 58 16.41 7.69 9.15
C PRO A 58 17.26 7.66 10.42
N LYS A 59 18.30 6.81 10.44
CA LYS A 59 19.29 6.84 11.55
C LYS A 59 20.16 8.09 11.50
N GLU A 60 20.45 8.57 10.30
CA GLU A 60 21.27 9.76 10.05
C GLU A 60 20.72 10.60 8.88
N GLY A 61 20.79 11.92 9.01
CA GLY A 61 20.32 12.86 7.99
C GLY A 61 18.80 12.85 7.82
N ASN A 62 18.34 13.11 6.59
CA ASN A 62 16.91 13.28 6.29
C ASN A 62 16.27 12.10 5.53
N LEU A 63 17.07 11.30 4.84
CA LEU A 63 16.61 10.17 4.01
C LEU A 63 17.07 8.84 4.62
N ARG A 64 16.21 7.82 4.54
CA ARG A 64 16.59 6.45 4.88
C ARG A 64 17.40 5.84 3.73
N LEU A 65 18.15 4.77 4.02
CA LEU A 65 18.84 4.02 2.96
C LEU A 65 17.85 3.47 1.92
N CYS A 66 16.68 2.97 2.33
CA CYS A 66 15.65 2.50 1.39
C CYS A 66 15.10 3.63 0.50
N ASP A 67 14.94 4.85 1.04
CA ASP A 67 14.52 6.02 0.26
C ASP A 67 15.58 6.37 -0.81
N ARG A 68 16.86 6.39 -0.43
CA ARG A 68 17.98 6.64 -1.35
C ARG A 68 18.02 5.64 -2.50
N ILE A 69 17.78 4.36 -2.21
CA ILE A 69 17.76 3.29 -3.23
C ILE A 69 16.58 3.50 -4.20
N LEU A 70 15.39 3.89 -3.71
CA LEU A 70 14.28 4.20 -4.62
C LEU A 70 14.58 5.43 -5.49
N ILE A 71 15.19 6.48 -4.91
CA ILE A 71 15.61 7.67 -5.67
C ILE A 71 16.62 7.31 -6.76
N SER A 72 17.61 6.46 -6.47
CA SER A 72 18.59 6.04 -7.48
C SER A 72 17.98 5.22 -8.62
N ARG A 73 16.79 4.64 -8.41
CA ARG A 73 15.99 3.96 -9.44
C ARG A 73 15.08 4.92 -10.23
N GLY A 74 15.23 6.23 -10.05
CA GLY A 74 14.43 7.26 -10.72
C GLY A 74 13.03 7.48 -10.11
N LEU A 75 12.77 6.93 -8.92
CA LEU A 75 11.48 7.08 -8.23
C LEU A 75 11.51 8.29 -7.31
N ARG A 76 10.39 9.01 -7.23
CA ARG A 76 10.27 10.18 -6.36
C ARG A 76 9.67 9.79 -5.01
N VAL A 77 10.48 9.84 -3.96
CA VAL A 77 10.05 9.71 -2.55
C VAL A 77 10.54 10.94 -1.77
N PHE A 78 9.81 11.30 -0.71
CA PHE A 78 10.12 12.47 0.12
C PHE A 78 10.83 12.05 1.42
N PRO A 79 11.74 12.89 1.95
CA PRO A 79 12.42 12.60 3.21
C PRO A 79 11.40 12.49 4.37
N PRO A 80 11.46 11.43 5.21
CA PRO A 80 10.56 11.27 6.35
C PRO A 80 10.58 12.45 7.34
N THR A 81 11.69 13.19 7.42
CA THR A 81 11.86 14.34 8.32
C THR A 81 11.31 15.67 7.77
N PHE A 82 10.85 15.72 6.51
CA PHE A 82 10.56 16.97 5.82
C PHE A 82 9.11 17.46 5.98
N GLY A 83 8.91 18.61 6.63
CA GLY A 83 7.62 19.31 6.68
C GLY A 83 6.47 18.42 7.15
N GLY A 84 5.42 18.29 6.33
CA GLY A 84 4.26 17.43 6.61
C GLY A 84 4.58 15.94 6.74
N MET A 85 5.67 15.46 6.12
CA MET A 85 6.10 14.06 6.22
C MET A 85 6.51 13.66 7.62
N ARG A 86 7.01 14.59 8.44
CA ARG A 86 7.40 14.28 9.82
C ARG A 86 6.21 13.79 10.64
N LYS A 87 5.09 14.51 10.57
CA LYS A 87 3.84 14.12 11.25
C LYS A 87 3.28 12.81 10.70
N LEU A 88 3.36 12.62 9.38
CA LEU A 88 2.97 11.36 8.74
C LEU A 88 3.83 10.18 9.24
N THR A 89 5.14 10.38 9.34
CA THR A 89 6.10 9.36 9.80
C THR A 89 5.88 9.02 11.28
N GLU A 90 5.73 10.04 12.14
CA GLU A 90 5.39 9.85 13.56
C GLU A 90 4.11 9.03 13.72
N ARG A 91 3.07 9.38 12.95
CA ARG A 91 1.81 8.62 12.95
C ARG A 91 1.99 7.22 12.39
N GLY A 92 2.72 7.05 11.29
CA GLY A 92 3.02 5.76 10.66
C GLY A 92 3.70 4.79 11.64
N ILE A 93 4.72 5.26 12.35
CA ILE A 93 5.40 4.50 13.40
C ILE A 93 4.41 4.07 14.49
N ARG A 94 3.58 5.00 14.98
CA ARG A 94 2.58 4.72 16.03
C ARG A 94 1.55 3.69 15.59
N ILE A 95 0.85 3.92 14.47
CA ILE A 95 -0.22 3.02 14.01
C ILE A 95 0.31 1.65 13.63
N SER A 96 1.49 1.57 13.01
CA SER A 96 2.09 0.28 12.66
C SER A 96 2.49 -0.51 13.90
N SER A 97 2.93 0.15 14.97
CA SER A 97 3.20 -0.49 16.26
C SER A 97 1.91 -1.01 16.90
N LEU A 98 0.84 -0.19 16.93
CA LEU A 98 -0.46 -0.60 17.47
C LEU A 98 -1.03 -1.82 16.72
N LEU A 99 -1.00 -1.80 15.39
CA LEU A 99 -1.45 -2.91 14.55
C LEU A 99 -0.63 -4.19 14.80
N ARG A 100 0.69 -4.09 14.89
CA ARG A 100 1.55 -5.24 15.21
C ARG A 100 1.27 -5.81 16.60
N SER A 101 1.13 -4.96 17.60
CA SER A 101 0.75 -5.38 18.96
C SER A 101 -0.65 -6.02 19.03
N SER A 102 -1.52 -5.70 18.07
CA SER A 102 -2.84 -6.31 17.90
C SER A 102 -2.82 -7.60 17.07
N GLY A 103 -1.63 -8.12 16.72
CA GLY A 103 -1.43 -9.38 16.00
C GLY A 103 -1.46 -9.28 14.47
N PHE A 104 -1.48 -8.08 13.90
CA PHE A 104 -1.43 -7.90 12.45
C PHE A 104 -0.01 -7.88 11.90
N ASN A 105 0.16 -8.45 10.71
CA ASN A 105 1.35 -8.22 9.90
C ASN A 105 1.24 -6.88 9.18
N VAL A 106 2.32 -6.09 9.20
CA VAL A 106 2.35 -4.74 8.63
C VAL A 106 3.59 -4.53 7.79
N ILE A 107 3.40 -4.07 6.55
CA ILE A 107 4.46 -3.64 5.63
C ILE A 107 4.29 -2.17 5.24
N GLU A 108 5.41 -1.51 4.98
CA GLU A 108 5.43 -0.18 4.37
C GLU A 108 5.40 -0.31 2.84
N VAL A 109 4.66 0.57 2.18
CA VAL A 109 4.57 0.65 0.72
C VAL A 109 4.57 2.11 0.27
N HIS A 110 4.71 2.32 -1.05
CA HIS A 110 4.55 3.63 -1.67
C HIS A 110 3.74 3.48 -2.97
N PRO A 111 2.43 3.80 -2.98
CA PRO A 111 1.51 3.59 -4.10
C PRO A 111 2.01 4.14 -5.42
N ARG A 112 2.59 5.35 -5.43
CA ARG A 112 3.11 5.96 -6.66
C ARG A 112 4.25 5.12 -7.26
N THR A 113 5.13 4.56 -6.44
CA THR A 113 6.14 3.59 -6.89
C THR A 113 5.47 2.34 -7.44
N SER A 114 4.54 1.74 -6.70
CA SER A 114 3.81 0.56 -7.14
C SER A 114 3.12 0.76 -8.49
N GLY A 115 2.53 1.94 -8.70
CA GLY A 115 1.81 2.27 -9.92
C GLY A 115 2.73 2.42 -11.12
N ILE A 116 3.91 3.02 -10.94
CA ILE A 116 4.94 3.09 -11.98
C ILE A 116 5.41 1.68 -12.34
N VAL A 117 5.70 0.82 -11.36
CA VAL A 117 6.21 -0.53 -11.65
C VAL A 117 5.16 -1.41 -12.32
N ILE A 118 3.91 -1.37 -11.83
CA ILE A 118 2.84 -2.24 -12.33
C ILE A 118 2.26 -1.71 -13.66
N PHE A 119 2.08 -0.40 -13.78
CA PHE A 119 1.34 0.21 -14.88
C PHE A 119 2.19 1.09 -15.80
N GLY A 120 3.47 1.30 -15.49
CA GLY A 120 4.37 2.17 -16.27
C GLY A 120 4.00 3.65 -16.18
N THR A 121 3.16 4.03 -15.21
CA THR A 121 2.68 5.41 -15.07
C THR A 121 2.30 5.69 -13.63
N PRO A 122 2.48 6.92 -13.13
CA PRO A 122 2.03 7.26 -11.80
C PRO A 122 0.56 7.74 -11.77
N ASP A 123 -0.11 7.79 -12.92
CA ASP A 123 -1.47 8.30 -13.10
C ASP A 123 -2.55 7.36 -12.53
N ARG A 124 -3.28 7.87 -11.53
CA ARG A 124 -4.34 7.16 -10.79
C ARG A 124 -5.49 6.69 -11.68
N GLU A 125 -5.90 7.49 -12.67
CA GLU A 125 -7.00 7.13 -13.55
C GLU A 125 -6.63 5.92 -14.42
N LYS A 126 -5.38 5.90 -14.91
CA LYS A 126 -4.85 4.76 -15.67
C LYS A 126 -4.76 3.51 -14.82
N TRP A 127 -4.41 3.62 -13.54
CA TRP A 127 -4.44 2.48 -12.61
C TRP A 127 -5.84 1.89 -12.50
N LEU A 128 -6.85 2.72 -12.21
CA LEU A 128 -8.24 2.28 -12.09
C LEU A 128 -8.75 1.65 -13.37
N MET A 129 -8.49 2.27 -14.52
CA MET A 129 -8.90 1.73 -15.82
C MET A 129 -8.31 0.34 -16.06
N ARG A 130 -7.00 0.16 -15.80
CA ARG A 130 -6.32 -1.13 -16.00
C ARG A 130 -6.81 -2.19 -15.01
N LEU A 131 -7.05 -1.84 -13.76
CA LEU A 131 -7.62 -2.74 -12.76
C LEU A 131 -9.04 -3.19 -13.13
N LYS A 132 -9.90 -2.25 -13.55
CA LYS A 132 -11.25 -2.57 -14.02
C LYS A 132 -11.21 -3.49 -15.26
N LYS A 133 -10.34 -3.20 -16.24
CA LYS A 133 -10.11 -4.07 -17.42
C LYS A 133 -9.61 -5.46 -17.02
N ALA A 134 -8.79 -5.56 -15.98
CA ALA A 134 -8.36 -6.82 -15.39
C ALA A 134 -9.47 -7.51 -14.55
N GLY A 135 -10.68 -6.94 -14.45
CA GLY A 135 -11.83 -7.54 -13.78
C GLY A 135 -11.92 -7.25 -12.28
N PHE A 136 -11.16 -6.28 -11.77
CA PHE A 136 -11.32 -5.82 -10.38
C PHE A 136 -12.61 -5.02 -10.23
N LYS A 137 -13.39 -5.36 -9.20
CA LYS A 137 -14.59 -4.62 -8.79
C LYS A 137 -14.16 -3.57 -7.77
N ILE A 138 -13.97 -2.34 -8.24
CA ILE A 138 -13.49 -1.20 -7.46
C ILE A 138 -14.34 0.04 -7.79
N SER A 139 -14.63 0.83 -6.77
CA SER A 139 -15.42 2.06 -6.84
C SER A 139 -14.95 3.07 -5.78
N PRO A 140 -13.70 3.57 -5.87
CA PRO A 140 -13.19 4.55 -4.92
C PRO A 140 -13.91 5.89 -5.07
N SER A 141 -14.00 6.64 -3.98
CA SER A 141 -14.66 7.96 -3.93
C SER A 141 -13.66 9.12 -3.82
N SER A 142 -12.36 8.84 -3.66
CA SER A 142 -11.31 9.86 -3.51
C SER A 142 -9.95 9.32 -3.95
N ASP A 143 -8.99 10.23 -4.19
CA ASP A 143 -7.59 9.87 -4.48
C ASP A 143 -6.96 9.04 -3.37
N HIS A 144 -7.31 9.31 -2.11
CA HIS A 144 -6.85 8.56 -0.95
C HIS A 144 -7.28 7.09 -1.02
N GLU A 145 -8.52 6.84 -1.43
CA GLU A 145 -9.01 5.48 -1.63
C GLU A 145 -8.34 4.78 -2.83
N ILE A 146 -7.95 5.53 -3.87
CA ILE A 146 -7.20 4.98 -5.01
C ILE A 146 -5.79 4.53 -4.56
N ASP A 147 -5.09 5.37 -3.81
CA ASP A 147 -3.77 5.05 -3.27
C ASP A 147 -3.85 3.86 -2.31
N ALA A 148 -4.87 3.81 -1.46
CA ALA A 148 -5.13 2.68 -0.58
C ALA A 148 -5.39 1.37 -1.37
N ILE A 149 -6.15 1.42 -2.48
CA ILE A 149 -6.35 0.25 -3.37
C ILE A 149 -5.00 -0.28 -3.86
N LEU A 150 -4.09 0.62 -4.23
CA LEU A 150 -2.79 0.22 -4.76
C LEU A 150 -1.84 -0.31 -3.66
N SER A 151 -1.93 0.23 -2.45
CA SER A 151 -1.31 -0.36 -1.26
C SER A 151 -1.81 -1.78 -1.01
N ALA A 152 -3.13 -2.00 -1.05
CA ALA A 152 -3.74 -3.32 -0.87
C ALA A 152 -3.32 -4.30 -1.99
N LEU A 153 -3.22 -3.83 -3.23
CA LEU A 153 -2.71 -4.63 -4.35
C LEU A 153 -1.25 -5.05 -4.12
N THR A 154 -0.42 -4.14 -3.60
CA THR A 154 0.98 -4.44 -3.26
C THR A 154 1.06 -5.51 -2.16
N ALA A 155 0.24 -5.41 -1.11
CA ALA A 155 0.12 -6.46 -0.09
C ALA A 155 -0.31 -7.82 -0.67
N TYR A 156 -1.28 -7.81 -1.59
CA TYR A 156 -1.74 -9.03 -2.26
C TYR A 156 -0.64 -9.69 -3.11
N LEU A 157 0.16 -8.89 -3.81
CA LEU A 157 1.31 -9.36 -4.57
C LEU A 157 2.41 -9.89 -3.65
N HIS A 158 2.63 -9.23 -2.50
CA HIS A 158 3.63 -9.63 -1.51
C HIS A 158 3.39 -11.04 -0.99
N LEU A 159 2.15 -11.33 -0.58
CA LEU A 159 1.77 -12.68 -0.10
C LEU A 159 1.86 -13.77 -1.18
N ARG A 160 2.03 -13.38 -2.45
CA ARG A 160 2.22 -14.29 -3.57
C ARG A 160 3.67 -14.37 -4.05
N GLY A 161 4.60 -13.66 -3.40
CA GLY A 161 6.02 -13.67 -3.76
C GLY A 161 6.37 -12.82 -4.98
N PHE A 162 5.55 -11.84 -5.36
CA PHE A 162 5.76 -11.00 -6.55
C PHE A 162 6.15 -9.56 -6.22
N THR A 163 6.88 -9.40 -5.14
CA THR A 163 7.42 -8.13 -4.64
C THR A 163 8.88 -8.28 -4.29
N GLU A 164 9.63 -7.20 -4.33
CA GLU A 164 10.93 -7.08 -3.67
C GLU A 164 10.80 -6.20 -2.43
N THR A 165 11.72 -6.37 -1.48
CA THR A 165 11.80 -5.54 -0.26
C THR A 165 13.07 -4.70 -0.32
N VAL A 166 12.91 -3.39 -0.46
CA VAL A 166 14.03 -2.44 -0.45
C VAL A 166 14.35 -2.09 1.00
N SER A 167 15.39 -2.72 1.54
CA SER A 167 15.75 -2.65 2.96
C SER A 167 16.78 -1.55 3.27
N GLY A 168 16.79 -1.08 4.52
CA GLY A 168 17.66 -0.02 5.01
C GLY A 168 17.31 0.38 6.45
N ASP A 169 17.20 1.68 6.72
CA ASP A 169 16.62 2.20 7.97
C ASP A 169 15.08 2.02 7.95
N GLY A 170 14.63 0.78 8.05
CA GLY A 170 13.27 0.34 7.69
C GLY A 170 13.27 -0.39 6.34
N ALA A 171 12.09 -0.63 5.78
CA ALA A 171 11.98 -1.36 4.52
C ALA A 171 10.73 -0.96 3.75
N ILE A 172 10.83 -0.78 2.43
CA ILE A 172 9.69 -0.48 1.56
C ILE A 172 9.46 -1.68 0.66
N VAL A 173 8.24 -2.24 0.69
CA VAL A 173 7.84 -3.32 -0.21
C VAL A 173 7.34 -2.72 -1.52
N VAL A 174 7.94 -3.14 -2.63
CA VAL A 174 7.56 -2.68 -3.98
C VAL A 174 7.26 -3.88 -4.87
N PRO A 175 6.32 -3.75 -5.83
CA PRO A 175 6.05 -4.80 -6.82
C PRO A 175 7.33 -5.16 -7.59
N GLY A 176 7.52 -6.44 -7.90
CA GLY A 176 8.59 -6.87 -8.81
C GLY A 176 8.13 -6.79 -10.27
N GLU A 177 9.05 -6.87 -11.23
CA GLU A 177 8.73 -6.79 -12.67
C GLU A 177 7.73 -7.86 -13.12
N ALA A 178 7.80 -9.06 -12.54
CA ALA A 178 6.87 -10.15 -12.83
C ALA A 178 5.42 -9.89 -12.39
N SER A 179 5.18 -8.90 -11.52
CA SER A 179 3.85 -8.55 -10.99
C SER A 179 2.84 -8.18 -12.10
N GLN A 180 3.32 -7.59 -13.19
CA GLN A 180 2.48 -7.21 -14.34
C GLN A 180 1.75 -8.41 -14.96
N ARG A 181 2.36 -9.60 -14.92
CA ARG A 181 1.81 -10.84 -15.50
C ARG A 181 0.58 -11.33 -14.74
N ILE A 182 0.47 -11.05 -13.44
CA ILE A 182 -0.63 -11.55 -12.59
C ILE A 182 -1.94 -10.84 -12.86
N LEU A 183 -1.87 -9.54 -13.17
CA LEU A 183 -3.04 -8.76 -13.56
C LEU A 183 -3.64 -9.25 -14.89
N LEU A 184 -2.80 -9.85 -15.75
CA LEU A 184 -3.19 -10.35 -17.07
C LEU A 184 -3.61 -11.83 -17.06
N GLN A 185 -3.03 -12.66 -16.19
CA GLN A 185 -3.20 -14.12 -16.24
C GLN A 185 -4.48 -14.69 -15.60
N THR A 186 -5.32 -13.89 -14.92
CA THR A 186 -6.53 -14.44 -14.28
C THR A 186 -7.69 -14.74 -15.25
N ARG A 187 -7.50 -14.66 -16.57
CA ARG A 187 -8.48 -15.20 -17.54
C ARG A 187 -8.37 -16.72 -17.73
N CYS A 188 -7.28 -17.38 -17.34
CA CYS A 188 -7.04 -18.77 -17.76
C CYS A 188 -7.22 -19.86 -16.69
N TYR A 189 -7.40 -19.55 -15.40
CA TYR A 189 -7.42 -20.59 -14.35
C TYR A 189 -8.81 -21.11 -13.94
N SER A 190 -9.90 -20.72 -14.64
CA SER A 190 -11.26 -21.23 -14.36
C SER A 190 -11.78 -22.24 -15.39
N ARG A 191 -10.92 -22.84 -16.21
CA ARG A 191 -11.27 -24.01 -17.04
C ARG A 191 -10.19 -25.07 -16.94
N LYS A 192 -10.21 -25.83 -15.83
CA LYS A 192 -9.74 -27.23 -15.72
C LYS A 192 -9.89 -27.70 -14.28
N ARG A 193 -11.13 -27.98 -13.91
CA ARG A 193 -11.48 -29.11 -13.04
C ARG A 193 -12.74 -29.71 -13.66
N GLN A 194 -12.50 -30.64 -14.59
CA GLN A 194 -13.41 -31.78 -14.78
C GLN A 194 -13.38 -32.61 -13.49
#